data_AF-A0A5D0S4I4-F1
#
_entry.id   AF-A0A5D0S4I4-F1
#
_cell.length_a   1.000
_cell.length_b   1.000
_cell.length_c   1.000
_cell.angle_alpha   90.00
_cell.angle_beta   90.00
_cell.angle_gamma   90.00
#
_symmetry.space_group_name_H-M   'P 1'
#
loop_
_entity.id
_entity.type
_entity.pdbx_description
1 polymer ?
#
loop_
_entity_poly.entity_id
_entity_poly.type
_entity_poly.pdbx_seq_one_letter_code
_entity_poly.pdbx_strand_id
1 'polypeptide(L)'
;MNRGDLTRLATLAAMKRDADLQGLSAIAARMATIQAEIDRVRAEASLRAGSAELDPSRMSGSDVMWERWIAGVLVRLQRQMADLAVAREAYLQRARQSFGRAEALRTLEERHDRDKKR
;
A
#
# COMPACT_ATOMS: atom_id res chain seq x y z
N MET A 1 25.09 -27.96 10.00
CA MET A 1 25.19 -26.54 9.58
C MET A 1 26.06 -25.82 10.60
N ASN A 2 27.05 -25.03 10.16
CA ASN A 2 27.97 -24.35 11.08
C ASN A 2 27.32 -23.05 11.62
N ARG A 3 27.71 -22.60 12.83
CA ARG A 3 27.20 -21.37 13.47
C ARG A 3 27.32 -20.16 12.55
N GLY A 4 28.50 -20.04 11.91
CA GLY A 4 28.77 -18.93 10.99
C GLY A 4 27.87 -18.92 9.76
N ASP A 5 27.32 -20.07 9.36
CA ASP A 5 26.35 -20.16 8.25
C ASP A 5 24.95 -19.77 8.74
N LEU A 6 24.58 -20.15 9.98
CA LEU A 6 23.30 -19.80 10.59
C LEU A 6 23.17 -18.31 10.83
N THR A 7 24.21 -17.67 11.38
CA THR A 7 24.24 -16.21 11.57
C THR A 7 24.16 -15.48 10.22
N ARG A 8 24.90 -15.94 9.20
CA ARG A 8 24.82 -15.37 7.85
C ARG A 8 23.41 -15.48 7.26
N LEU A 9 22.78 -16.63 7.39
CA LEU A 9 21.40 -16.84 6.92
C LEU A 9 20.39 -15.97 7.70
N ALA A 10 20.54 -15.84 9.02
CA ALA A 10 19.69 -14.98 9.83
C ALA A 10 19.79 -13.51 9.40
N THR A 11 21.01 -13.00 9.17
CA THR A 11 21.24 -11.65 8.65
C THR A 11 20.60 -11.45 7.28
N LEU A 12 20.80 -12.38 6.34
CA LEU A 12 20.18 -12.29 5.00
C LEU A 12 18.65 -12.32 5.07
N ALA A 13 18.07 -13.13 5.95
CA ALA A 13 16.64 -13.18 6.14
C ALA A 13 16.08 -11.88 6.75
N ALA A 14 16.80 -11.27 7.69
CA ALA A 14 16.45 -9.96 8.25
C ALA A 14 16.49 -8.86 7.18
N MET A 15 17.56 -8.81 6.37
CA MET A 15 17.67 -7.86 5.25
C MET A 15 16.54 -8.04 4.25
N LYS A 16 16.19 -9.29 3.91
CA LYS A 16 15.09 -9.58 3.00
C LYS A 16 13.74 -9.14 3.58
N ARG A 17 13.49 -9.38 4.87
CA ARG A 17 12.29 -8.91 5.58
C ARG A 17 12.17 -7.39 5.49
N ASP A 18 13.27 -6.66 5.72
CA ASP A 18 13.27 -5.20 5.68
C ASP A 18 12.99 -4.67 4.27
N ALA A 19 13.57 -5.28 3.24
CA ALA A 19 13.27 -4.95 1.85
C ALA A 19 11.80 -5.21 1.48
N ASP A 20 11.23 -6.34 1.93
CA ASP A 20 9.82 -6.66 1.67
C ASP A 20 8.87 -5.70 2.42
N LEU A 21 9.25 -5.24 3.63
CA LEU A 21 8.54 -4.18 4.37
C LEU A 21 8.58 -2.83 3.67
N GLN A 22 9.72 -2.43 3.11
CA GLN A 22 9.84 -1.20 2.33
C GLN A 22 8.92 -1.23 1.11
N GLY A 23 8.82 -2.38 0.42
CA GLY A 23 7.88 -2.56 -0.69
C GLY A 23 6.41 -2.37 -0.26
N LEU A 24 6.03 -2.92 0.90
CA LEU A 24 4.69 -2.75 1.45
C LEU A 24 4.40 -1.28 1.83
N SER A 25 5.38 -0.60 2.43
CA SER A 25 5.28 0.81 2.80
C SER A 25 5.09 1.71 1.57
N ALA A 26 5.85 1.45 0.49
CA ALA A 26 5.73 2.19 -0.76
C ALA A 26 4.33 2.05 -1.39
N ILE A 27 3.76 0.85 -1.37
CA ILE A 27 2.39 0.62 -1.86
C ILE A 27 1.37 1.32 -0.97
N ALA A 28 1.51 1.23 0.35
CA ALA A 28 0.61 1.90 1.28
C ALA A 28 0.61 3.43 1.08
N ALA A 29 1.79 4.03 0.91
CA ALA A 29 1.92 5.45 0.60
C ALA A 29 1.21 5.83 -0.70
N ARG A 30 1.37 5.02 -1.76
CA ARG A 30 0.72 5.26 -3.04
C ARG A 30 -0.80 5.14 -2.97
N MET A 31 -1.31 4.16 -2.22
CA MET A 31 -2.74 4.04 -1.95
C MET A 31 -3.27 5.26 -1.18
N ALA A 32 -2.55 5.75 -0.17
CA ALA A 32 -2.94 6.94 0.57
C ALA A 32 -3.01 8.18 -0.33
N THR A 33 -2.07 8.36 -1.25
CA THR A 33 -2.11 9.45 -2.25
C THR A 33 -3.37 9.38 -3.13
N ILE A 34 -3.70 8.20 -3.67
CA ILE A 34 -4.90 8.04 -4.51
C ILE A 34 -6.17 8.28 -3.70
N GLN A 35 -6.22 7.80 -2.45
CA GLN A 35 -7.37 8.03 -1.58
C GLN A 35 -7.58 9.52 -1.33
N ALA A 36 -6.52 10.26 -1.01
CA ALA A 36 -6.59 11.71 -0.84
C ALA A 36 -7.07 12.43 -2.12
N GLU A 37 -6.66 11.95 -3.30
CA GLU A 37 -7.13 12.50 -4.58
C GLU A 37 -8.63 12.22 -4.81
N ILE A 38 -9.10 11.00 -4.51
CA ILE A 38 -10.53 10.64 -4.57
C ILE A 38 -11.34 11.55 -3.64
N ASP A 39 -10.87 11.73 -2.40
CA ASP A 39 -11.57 12.53 -1.41
C ASP A 39 -11.61 14.00 -1.81
N ARG A 40 -10.51 14.53 -2.38
CA ARG A 40 -10.47 15.88 -2.95
C ARG A 40 -11.49 16.05 -4.08
N VAL A 41 -11.51 15.14 -5.05
CA VAL A 41 -12.44 15.21 -6.21
C VAL A 41 -13.90 15.14 -5.73
N ARG A 42 -14.19 14.30 -4.74
CA ARG A 42 -15.53 14.21 -4.13
C ARG A 42 -15.92 15.47 -3.37
N ALA A 43 -14.99 16.07 -2.64
CA ALA A 43 -15.21 17.32 -1.93
C ALA A 43 -15.51 18.46 -2.91
N GLU A 44 -14.74 18.57 -3.99
CA GLU A 44 -14.98 19.55 -5.06
C GLU A 44 -16.35 19.33 -5.71
N ALA A 45 -16.70 18.07 -5.99
CA ALA A 45 -18.02 17.69 -6.51
C ALA A 45 -19.16 18.15 -5.59
N SER A 46 -19.02 17.88 -4.30
CA SER A 46 -20.02 18.21 -3.28
C SER A 46 -20.16 19.72 -3.06
N LEU A 47 -19.03 20.45 -3.05
CA LEU A 47 -19.02 21.91 -2.93
C LEU A 47 -19.75 22.58 -4.10
N ARG A 48 -19.49 22.11 -5.33
CA ARG A 48 -20.19 22.62 -6.51
C ARG A 48 -21.68 22.30 -6.43
N ALA A 49 -22.05 21.06 -6.09
CA ALA A 49 -23.46 20.64 -5.94
C ALA A 49 -24.23 21.47 -4.89
N GLY A 50 -23.59 21.81 -3.77
CA GLY A 50 -24.18 22.60 -2.70
C GLY A 50 -24.22 24.11 -2.94
N SER A 51 -23.56 24.62 -3.98
CA SER A 51 -23.64 26.05 -4.32
C SER A 51 -25.01 26.38 -4.93
N ALA A 52 -25.74 27.28 -4.27
CA ALA A 52 -27.04 27.79 -4.68
C ALA A 52 -26.94 29.01 -5.62
N GLU A 53 -25.74 29.39 -6.04
CA GLU A 53 -25.56 30.45 -7.03
C GLU A 53 -26.09 30.03 -8.41
N LEU A 54 -26.76 30.96 -9.08
CA LEU A 54 -27.13 30.85 -10.49
C LEU A 54 -25.85 30.90 -11.34
N ASP A 55 -25.16 29.77 -11.44
CA ASP A 55 -24.00 29.59 -12.31
C ASP A 55 -24.49 29.52 -13.78
N PRO A 56 -24.11 30.48 -14.65
CA PRO A 56 -24.46 30.45 -16.08
C PRO A 56 -24.01 29.15 -16.78
N SER A 57 -22.98 28.48 -16.24
CA SER A 57 -22.49 27.19 -16.73
C SER A 57 -23.50 26.06 -16.50
N ARG A 58 -24.31 26.14 -15.44
CA ARG A 58 -25.40 25.20 -15.16
C ARG A 58 -26.58 25.41 -16.09
N MET A 59 -26.92 26.67 -16.34
CA MET A 59 -28.03 27.03 -17.21
C MET A 59 -27.78 26.68 -18.69
N SER A 60 -26.51 26.54 -19.09
CA SER A 60 -26.09 26.15 -20.44
C SER A 60 -25.88 24.65 -20.65
N GLY A 61 -26.06 23.81 -19.61
CA GLY A 61 -25.84 22.36 -19.69
C GLY A 61 -24.36 21.92 -19.62
N SER A 62 -23.43 22.86 -19.43
CA SER A 62 -21.99 22.57 -19.27
C SER A 62 -21.69 21.73 -18.02
N ASP A 63 -22.57 21.82 -16.99
CA ASP A 63 -22.45 21.05 -15.74
C ASP A 63 -22.54 19.54 -15.99
N VAL A 64 -23.36 19.08 -16.95
CA VAL A 64 -23.50 17.65 -17.28
C VAL A 64 -22.20 17.08 -17.85
N MET A 65 -21.48 17.87 -18.66
CA MET A 65 -20.18 17.46 -19.20
C MET A 65 -19.11 17.41 -18.11
N TRP A 66 -19.15 18.35 -17.17
CA TRP A 66 -18.27 18.37 -16.02
C TRP A 66 -18.54 17.19 -15.06
N GLU A 67 -19.80 16.89 -14.75
CA GLU A 67 -20.19 15.74 -13.93
C GLU A 67 -19.71 14.42 -14.55
N ARG A 68 -19.89 14.27 -15.87
CA ARG A 68 -19.41 13.10 -16.60
C ARG A 68 -17.88 12.99 -16.56
N TRP A 69 -17.19 14.12 -16.66
CA TRP A 69 -15.73 14.16 -16.53
C TRP A 69 -15.28 13.74 -15.12
N ILE A 70 -15.89 14.30 -14.06
CA ILE A 70 -15.63 13.93 -12.66
C ILE A 70 -15.87 12.44 -12.43
N ALA A 71 -16.99 11.89 -12.93
CA ALA A 71 -17.29 10.46 -12.85
C ALA A 71 -16.20 9.62 -13.52
N GLY A 72 -15.72 10.04 -14.70
CA GLY A 72 -14.60 9.39 -15.40
C GLY A 72 -13.29 9.44 -14.59
N VAL A 73 -12.98 10.57 -13.96
CA VAL A 73 -11.82 10.72 -13.07
C VAL A 73 -11.92 9.77 -11.87
N LEU A 74 -13.07 9.72 -11.20
CA LEU A 74 -13.28 8.85 -10.04
C LEU A 74 -13.17 7.37 -10.40
N VAL A 75 -13.76 6.93 -11.52
CA VAL A 75 -13.65 5.55 -11.99
C VAL A 75 -12.19 5.18 -12.25
N ARG A 76 -11.42 6.07 -12.88
CA ARG A 76 -9.99 5.86 -13.13
C ARG A 76 -9.19 5.72 -11.83
N LEU A 77 -9.41 6.61 -10.86
CA LEU A 77 -8.73 6.56 -9.56
C LEU A 77 -9.10 5.31 -8.76
N GLN A 78 -10.39 4.92 -8.77
CA GLN A 78 -10.87 3.70 -8.12
C GLN A 78 -10.27 2.44 -8.75
N ARG A 79 -10.13 2.41 -10.08
CA ARG A 79 -9.45 1.31 -10.78
C ARG A 79 -7.99 1.21 -10.36
N GLN A 80 -7.27 2.33 -10.31
CA GLN A 80 -5.88 2.35 -9.83
C GLN A 80 -5.78 1.87 -8.37
N MET A 81 -6.73 2.25 -7.51
CA MET A 81 -6.80 1.76 -6.14
C MET A 81 -6.99 0.24 -6.09
N ALA A 82 -7.88 -0.31 -6.92
CA ALA A 82 -8.13 -1.75 -7.00
C ALA A 82 -6.87 -2.50 -7.47
N ASP A 83 -6.17 -1.99 -8.49
CA ASP A 83 -4.92 -2.57 -8.97
C ASP A 83 -3.83 -2.57 -7.87
N LEU A 84 -3.73 -1.46 -7.11
CA LEU A 84 -2.81 -1.39 -5.96
C LEU A 84 -3.23 -2.32 -4.82
N ALA A 85 -4.52 -2.54 -4.59
CA ALA A 85 -5.00 -3.46 -3.57
C ALA A 85 -4.62 -4.92 -3.90
N VAL A 86 -4.73 -5.32 -5.18
CA VAL A 86 -4.25 -6.62 -5.65
C VAL A 86 -2.73 -6.74 -5.47
N ALA A 87 -1.97 -5.71 -5.85
CA ALA A 87 -0.53 -5.70 -5.63
C ALA A 87 -0.20 -5.81 -4.14
N ARG A 88 -0.88 -5.05 -3.27
CA ARG A 88 -0.67 -5.07 -1.81
C ARG A 88 -0.80 -6.47 -1.23
N GLU A 89 -1.79 -7.25 -1.66
CA GLU A 89 -1.95 -8.62 -1.18
C GLU A 89 -0.73 -9.49 -1.52
N ALA A 90 -0.21 -9.38 -2.74
CA ALA A 90 1.01 -10.10 -3.14
C ALA A 90 2.22 -9.71 -2.28
N TYR A 91 2.37 -8.41 -1.94
CA TYR A 91 3.44 -7.95 -1.05
C TYR A 91 3.22 -8.40 0.40
N LEU A 92 1.99 -8.43 0.90
CA LEU A 92 1.67 -8.93 2.24
C LEU A 92 2.03 -10.41 2.39
N GLN A 93 1.71 -11.24 1.40
CA GLN A 93 2.08 -12.65 1.41
C GLN A 93 3.60 -12.84 1.45
N ARG A 94 4.36 -12.08 0.63
CA ARG A 94 5.82 -12.11 0.64
C ARG A 94 6.40 -11.65 1.98
N ALA A 95 5.89 -10.54 2.52
CA ALA A 95 6.31 -10.03 3.82
C ALA A 95 6.09 -11.07 4.92
N ARG A 96 4.89 -11.68 5.01
CA ARG A 96 4.58 -12.74 5.99
C ARG A 96 5.58 -13.89 5.94
N GLN A 97 5.92 -14.36 4.73
CA GLN A 97 6.91 -15.43 4.56
C GLN A 97 8.32 -15.02 5.01
N SER A 98 8.75 -13.81 4.66
CA SER A 98 10.06 -13.30 5.05
C SER A 98 10.17 -13.06 6.55
N PHE A 99 9.10 -12.58 7.20
CA PHE A 99 9.01 -12.50 8.65
C PHE A 99 9.14 -13.87 9.31
N GLY A 100 8.34 -14.85 8.88
CA GLY A 100 8.38 -16.19 9.45
C GLY A 100 9.75 -16.85 9.30
N ARG A 101 10.42 -16.66 8.15
CA ARG A 101 11.78 -17.15 7.91
C ARG A 101 12.82 -16.48 8.82
N ALA A 102 12.77 -15.14 8.93
CA ALA A 102 13.69 -14.40 9.79
C ALA A 102 13.53 -14.80 11.26
N GLU A 103 12.29 -14.99 11.73
CA GLU A 103 12.01 -15.40 13.10
C GLU A 103 12.42 -16.85 13.39
N ALA A 104 12.20 -17.76 12.44
CA ALA A 104 12.65 -19.15 12.56
C ALA A 104 14.18 -19.22 12.66
N LEU A 105 14.90 -18.48 11.81
CA LEU A 105 16.37 -18.45 11.82
C LEU A 105 16.93 -17.83 13.11
N ARG A 106 16.33 -16.73 13.60
CA ARG A 106 16.67 -16.15 14.90
C ARG A 106 16.48 -17.17 16.03
N THR A 107 15.34 -17.87 16.04
CA THR A 107 15.06 -18.87 17.07
C THR A 107 16.05 -20.04 17.04
N LEU A 108 16.44 -20.49 15.84
CA LEU A 108 17.44 -21.53 15.66
C LEU A 108 18.82 -21.09 16.15
N GLU A 109 19.21 -19.84 15.87
CA GLU A 109 20.46 -19.25 16.36
C GLU A 109 20.49 -19.20 17.89
N GLU A 110 19.42 -18.72 18.51
CA GLU A 110 19.28 -18.68 19.98
C GLU A 110 19.30 -20.06 20.64
N ARG A 111 18.76 -21.10 19.98
CA ARG A 111 18.83 -22.48 20.47
C ARG A 111 20.26 -23.01 20.37
N HIS A 112 20.90 -22.85 19.22
CA HIS A 112 22.27 -23.30 19.00
C HIS A 112 23.27 -22.62 19.95
N ASP A 113 23.05 -21.34 20.29
CA ASP A 113 23.86 -20.62 21.26
C ASP A 113 23.64 -21.08 22.71
N ARG A 114 22.44 -21.54 23.05
CA ARG A 114 22.14 -22.15 24.36
C ARG A 114 22.78 -23.52 24.50
N ASP A 115 22.70 -24.36 23.46
CA ASP A 115 23.23 -25.72 23.48
C ASP A 115 24.77 -25.74 23.57
N LYS A 116 25.45 -24.70 23.06
CA LYS A 116 26.92 -24.54 23.20
C LYS A 116 27.39 -24.00 24.55
N LYS A 117 26.48 -23.43 25.37
CA LYS A 117 26.80 -22.90 26.70
C LYS A 117 26.61 -23.95 27.82
N ARG A 118 26.00 -25.09 27.49
CA ARG A 118 25.90 -26.27 28.35
C ARG A 118 27.07 -27.20 28.10
#